data_AF-A0AAU9VKT2-F1
#
_entry.id   AF-A0AAU9VKT2-F1
#
_cell.length_a   1.000
_cell.length_b   1.000
_cell.length_c   1.000
_cell.angle_alpha   90.00
_cell.angle_beta   90.00
_cell.angle_gamma   90.00
#
_symmetry.space_group_name_H-M   'P 1'
#
loop_
_entity.id
_entity.type
_entity.pdbx_description
1 polymer ?
#
loop_
_entity_poly.entity_id
_entity_poly.type
_entity_poly.pdbx_seq_one_letter_code
_entity_poly.pdbx_strand_id
1 'polypeptide(L)'
;MNIRTFQKNFKIKHEETILAWIHDGLIPGAYFDKPKQTWVLPDAARPPYTKARAKNTSAIYVSIVRGCIDRYHVLPQLYHLSQQEFDVYIQQLLKANLISVVYHDQIAYYYATPESEAFIASKNPLRYLETLLGVAVKAATEGTIKSMF
;
A
#
# COMPACT_ATOMS: atom_id res chain seq x y z
N MET A 1 7.15 -8.45 19.12
CA MET A 1 6.13 -9.43 19.55
C MET A 1 6.45 -10.85 19.05
N ASN A 2 5.83 -11.91 19.59
CA ASN A 2 5.96 -13.29 19.07
C ASN A 2 4.82 -13.66 18.11
N ILE A 3 4.95 -14.81 17.43
CA ILE A 3 3.96 -15.30 16.46
C ILE A 3 2.55 -15.46 17.07
N ARG A 4 2.43 -16.04 18.26
CA ARG A 4 1.12 -16.25 18.90
C ARG A 4 0.41 -14.94 19.20
N THR A 5 1.14 -13.93 19.68
CA THR A 5 0.61 -12.58 19.90
C THR A 5 0.14 -11.96 18.58
N PHE A 6 0.95 -12.06 17.53
CA PHE A 6 0.60 -11.57 16.20
C PHE A 6 -0.66 -12.26 15.65
N GLN A 7 -0.71 -13.59 15.74
CA GLN A 7 -1.85 -14.41 15.32
C GLN A 7 -3.15 -13.97 16.01
N LYS A 8 -3.10 -13.77 17.33
CA LYS A 8 -4.25 -13.31 18.12
C LYS A 8 -4.69 -11.90 17.72
N ASN A 9 -3.75 -10.97 17.58
CA ASN A 9 -4.02 -9.57 17.25
C ASN A 9 -4.75 -9.43 15.90
N PHE A 10 -4.36 -10.24 14.91
CA PHE A 10 -4.90 -10.17 13.55
C PHE A 10 -5.89 -11.29 13.21
N LYS A 11 -6.29 -12.10 14.20
CA LYS A 11 -7.25 -13.21 14.06
C LYS A 11 -6.88 -14.18 12.92
N ILE A 12 -5.59 -14.51 12.80
CA ILE A 12 -5.08 -15.41 11.77
C ILE A 12 -5.33 -16.85 12.21
N LYS A 13 -5.93 -17.66 11.33
CA LYS A 13 -6.37 -19.02 11.69
C LYS A 13 -5.21 -19.99 11.95
N HIS A 14 -4.17 -19.91 11.12
CA HIS A 14 -3.10 -20.90 11.06
C HIS A 14 -1.75 -20.22 11.28
N GLU A 15 -0.95 -20.76 12.20
CA GLU A 15 0.40 -20.27 12.48
C GLU A 15 1.31 -20.47 11.25
N GLU A 16 1.08 -21.54 10.50
CA GLU A 16 1.81 -21.90 9.27
C GLU A 16 1.70 -20.79 8.22
N THR A 17 0.57 -20.07 8.16
CA THR A 17 0.42 -18.91 7.26
C THR A 17 1.38 -17.78 7.63
N ILE A 18 1.59 -17.53 8.92
CA ILE A 18 2.52 -16.50 9.40
C ILE A 18 3.95 -16.92 9.10
N LEU A 19 4.30 -18.18 9.34
CA LEU A 19 5.61 -18.73 9.01
C LEU A 19 5.91 -18.62 7.52
N ALA A 20 4.95 -18.96 6.66
CA ALA A 20 5.09 -18.79 5.21
C ALA A 20 5.38 -17.32 4.85
N TRP A 21 4.64 -16.36 5.41
CA TRP A 21 4.91 -14.94 5.18
C TRP A 21 6.28 -14.49 5.65
N ILE A 22 6.78 -15.00 6.77
CA ILE A 22 8.14 -14.71 7.26
C ILE A 22 9.17 -15.24 6.25
N HIS A 23 9.01 -16.50 5.81
CA HIS A 23 9.92 -17.12 4.85
C HIS A 23 9.92 -16.42 3.49
N ASP A 24 8.76 -15.93 3.05
CA ASP A 24 8.59 -15.17 1.81
C ASP A 24 9.08 -13.71 1.94
N GLY A 25 9.55 -13.29 3.12
CA GLY A 25 9.99 -11.92 3.38
C GLY A 25 8.86 -10.89 3.43
N LEU A 26 7.61 -11.35 3.62
CA LEU A 26 6.40 -10.51 3.66
C LEU A 26 6.13 -9.89 5.03
N ILE A 27 6.94 -10.20 6.04
CA ILE A 27 6.97 -9.52 7.34
C ILE A 27 8.37 -8.93 7.55
N PRO A 28 8.63 -7.70 7.06
CA PRO A 28 9.92 -7.05 7.23
C PRO A 28 10.29 -6.95 8.71
N GLY A 29 11.59 -7.13 9.03
CA GLY A 29 12.11 -7.09 10.38
C GLY A 29 11.83 -8.32 11.25
N ALA A 30 11.11 -9.32 10.73
CA ALA A 30 11.00 -10.61 11.43
C ALA A 30 12.37 -11.30 11.48
N TYR A 31 12.74 -11.84 12.64
CA TYR A 31 14.00 -12.56 12.82
C TYR A 31 13.82 -13.76 13.77
N PHE A 32 14.69 -14.76 13.61
CA PHE A 32 14.70 -15.94 14.48
C PHE A 32 15.65 -15.71 15.67
N ASP A 33 15.09 -15.64 16.87
CA ASP A 33 15.83 -15.55 18.13
C ASP A 33 16.40 -16.93 18.47
N LYS A 34 17.68 -17.15 18.16
CA LYS A 34 18.37 -18.43 18.39
C LYS A 34 18.34 -18.87 19.86
N PRO A 35 18.67 -18.02 20.85
CA PRO A 35 18.55 -18.41 22.27
C PRO A 35 17.15 -18.91 22.67
N LYS A 36 16.10 -18.23 22.21
CA LYS A 36 14.71 -18.59 22.56
C LYS A 36 14.08 -19.61 21.61
N GLN A 37 14.79 -20.01 20.55
CA GLN A 37 14.30 -20.90 19.49
C GLN A 37 12.93 -20.47 18.95
N THR A 38 12.74 -19.17 18.73
CA THR A 38 11.43 -18.63 18.34
C THR A 38 11.55 -17.44 17.38
N TRP A 39 10.51 -17.23 16.57
CA TRP A 39 10.40 -16.06 15.71
C TRP A 39 9.91 -14.84 16.49
N VAL A 40 10.59 -13.73 16.28
CA VAL A 40 10.24 -12.42 16.80
C VAL A 40 9.87 -11.53 15.63
N LEU A 41 8.71 -10.88 15.73
CA LEU A 41 8.17 -9.94 14.75
C LEU A 41 8.22 -8.53 15.35
N PRO A 42 8.41 -7.47 14.55
CA PRO A 42 8.31 -6.09 15.03
C PRO A 42 6.96 -5.81 15.69
N ASP A 43 6.92 -4.92 16.68
CA ASP A 43 5.66 -4.60 17.36
C ASP A 43 4.67 -3.85 16.47
N ALA A 44 5.17 -3.10 15.47
CA ALA A 44 4.37 -2.44 14.46
C ALA A 44 3.98 -3.37 13.28
N ALA A 45 4.42 -4.63 13.28
CA ALA A 45 4.15 -5.56 12.18
C ALA A 45 2.66 -5.70 11.89
N ARG A 46 2.34 -5.87 10.61
CA ARG A 46 0.98 -6.07 10.09
C ARG A 46 0.97 -7.26 9.14
N PRO A 47 -0.18 -7.93 8.96
CA PRO A 47 -0.30 -8.94 7.93
C PRO A 47 -0.06 -8.30 6.55
N PRO A 48 0.60 -9.00 5.61
CA PRO A 48 0.75 -8.51 4.24
C PRO A 48 -0.59 -8.46 3.50
N TYR A 49 -0.74 -7.52 2.57
CA TYR A 49 -1.94 -7.39 1.73
C TYR A 49 -1.98 -8.43 0.60
N THR A 50 -2.13 -9.71 0.95
CA THR A 50 -2.12 -10.84 0.00
C THR A 50 -3.31 -10.89 -0.96
N LYS A 51 -4.28 -9.97 -0.80
CA LYS A 51 -5.42 -9.81 -1.71
C LYS A 51 -5.08 -8.95 -2.94
N ALA A 52 -3.86 -8.46 -3.06
CA ALA A 52 -3.39 -7.74 -4.23
C ALA A 52 -3.50 -8.63 -5.49
N ARG A 53 -4.46 -8.30 -6.37
CA ARG A 53 -4.61 -8.91 -7.71
C ARG A 53 -4.46 -7.89 -8.84
N ALA A 54 -3.94 -6.72 -8.50
CA ALA A 54 -3.81 -5.61 -9.42
C ALA A 54 -2.71 -5.88 -10.46
N LYS A 55 -3.04 -5.67 -11.74
CA LYS A 55 -2.11 -5.90 -12.87
C LYS A 55 -1.88 -4.67 -13.74
N ASN A 56 -2.61 -3.59 -13.50
CA ASN A 56 -2.48 -2.34 -14.25
C ASN A 56 -2.31 -1.16 -13.29
N THR A 57 -1.80 -0.05 -13.82
CA THR A 57 -1.43 1.15 -13.06
C THR A 57 -2.54 1.64 -12.13
N SER A 58 -3.75 1.85 -12.65
CA SER A 58 -4.90 2.33 -11.85
C SER A 58 -5.25 1.35 -10.73
N ALA A 59 -5.29 0.05 -11.04
CA ALA A 59 -5.57 -0.98 -10.06
C ALA A 59 -4.49 -1.08 -8.97
N ILE A 60 -3.21 -0.81 -9.31
CA ILE A 60 -2.11 -0.83 -8.34
C ILE A 60 -2.29 0.30 -7.32
N TYR A 61 -2.54 1.55 -7.74
CA TYR A 61 -2.83 2.66 -6.81
C TYR A 61 -4.00 2.34 -5.89
N VAL A 62 -5.13 1.90 -6.48
CA VAL A 62 -6.34 1.51 -5.72
C VAL A 62 -6.03 0.41 -4.72
N SER A 63 -5.27 -0.60 -5.13
CA SER A 63 -4.92 -1.72 -4.26
C SER A 63 -4.00 -1.32 -3.11
N ILE A 64 -3.03 -0.43 -3.33
CA ILE A 64 -2.14 0.06 -2.27
C ILE A 64 -2.95 0.86 -1.24
N VAL A 65 -3.79 1.79 -1.70
CA VAL A 65 -4.62 2.62 -0.82
C VAL A 65 -5.60 1.75 -0.02
N ARG A 66 -6.25 0.75 -0.65
CA ARG A 66 -7.10 -0.22 0.08
C ARG A 66 -6.32 -1.00 1.13
N GLY A 67 -5.12 -1.47 0.80
CA GLY A 67 -4.24 -2.13 1.77
C GLY A 67 -3.96 -1.23 2.98
N CYS A 68 -3.79 0.07 2.77
CA CYS A 68 -3.57 1.04 3.84
C CYS A 68 -4.84 1.30 4.68
N ILE A 69 -6.01 1.42 4.04
CA ILE A 69 -7.32 1.58 4.72
C ILE A 69 -7.58 0.38 5.63
N ASP A 70 -7.37 -0.82 5.11
CA ASP A 70 -7.56 -2.08 5.83
C ASP A 70 -6.42 -2.39 6.83
N ARG A 71 -5.43 -1.48 6.97
CA ARG A 71 -4.28 -1.59 7.87
C ARG A 71 -3.40 -2.83 7.63
N TYR A 72 -3.24 -3.22 6.38
CA TYR A 72 -2.26 -4.24 5.97
C TYR A 72 -0.88 -3.63 5.68
N HIS A 73 0.14 -4.49 5.61
CA HIS A 73 1.44 -4.13 5.07
C HIS A 73 1.40 -4.27 3.54
N VAL A 74 1.86 -3.25 2.82
CA VAL A 74 1.96 -3.25 1.34
C VAL A 74 3.44 -3.33 0.95
N LEU A 75 3.76 -4.27 0.07
CA LEU A 75 5.14 -4.59 -0.32
C LEU A 75 5.22 -4.74 -1.84
N PRO A 76 6.36 -4.37 -2.46
CA PRO A 76 6.55 -4.51 -3.91
C PRO A 76 6.30 -5.94 -4.42
N GLN A 77 6.72 -6.95 -3.65
CA GLN A 77 6.57 -8.37 -3.99
C GLN A 77 5.10 -8.78 -4.21
N LEU A 78 4.16 -8.15 -3.50
CA LEU A 78 2.72 -8.42 -3.63
C LEU A 78 2.14 -7.95 -4.97
N TYR A 79 2.87 -7.09 -5.68
CA TYR A 79 2.49 -6.52 -6.98
C TYR A 79 3.40 -6.99 -8.12
N HIS A 80 4.38 -7.88 -7.83
CA HIS A 80 5.42 -8.28 -8.76
C HIS A 80 6.24 -7.11 -9.32
N LEU A 81 6.46 -6.09 -8.50
CA LEU A 81 7.24 -4.91 -8.85
C LEU A 81 8.64 -4.98 -8.23
N SER A 82 9.60 -4.30 -8.85
CA SER A 82 10.83 -3.93 -8.16
C SER A 82 10.56 -2.88 -7.08
N GLN A 83 11.49 -2.72 -6.13
CA GLN A 83 11.37 -1.67 -5.10
C GLN A 83 11.30 -0.28 -5.74
N GLN A 84 12.14 0.00 -6.75
CA GLN A 84 12.17 1.30 -7.42
C GLN A 84 10.84 1.63 -8.11
N GLU A 85 10.23 0.66 -8.79
CA GLU A 85 8.91 0.85 -9.41
C GLU A 85 7.83 1.07 -8.36
N PHE A 86 7.82 0.28 -7.29
CA PHE A 86 6.88 0.44 -6.20
C PHE A 86 6.99 1.81 -5.52
N ASP A 87 8.22 2.31 -5.34
CA ASP A 87 8.48 3.63 -4.75
C ASP A 87 7.86 4.75 -5.59
N VAL A 88 7.83 4.63 -6.92
CA VAL A 88 7.13 5.62 -7.78
C VAL A 88 5.65 5.72 -7.42
N TYR A 89 4.97 4.58 -7.22
CA TYR A 89 3.56 4.58 -6.80
C TYR A 89 3.39 5.20 -5.42
N ILE A 90 4.23 4.80 -4.46
CA ILE A 90 4.20 5.32 -3.09
C ILE A 90 4.42 6.83 -3.05
N GLN A 91 5.43 7.36 -3.76
CA GLN A 91 5.72 8.79 -3.74
C GLN A 91 4.57 9.63 -4.31
N GLN A 92 3.89 9.14 -5.35
CA GLN A 92 2.73 9.83 -5.88
C GLN A 92 1.54 9.79 -4.92
N LEU A 93 1.30 8.67 -4.25
CA LEU A 93 0.24 8.56 -3.23
C LEU A 93 0.53 9.45 -2.01
N LEU A 94 1.78 9.52 -1.56
CA LEU A 94 2.22 10.42 -0.49
C LEU A 94 2.03 11.89 -0.89
N LYS A 95 2.47 12.26 -2.11
CA LYS A 95 2.34 13.62 -2.63
C LYS A 95 0.88 14.05 -2.78
N ALA A 96 0.00 13.13 -3.17
CA ALA A 96 -1.44 13.36 -3.24
C ALA A 96 -2.14 13.35 -1.88
N ASN A 97 -1.39 13.19 -0.77
CA ASN A 97 -1.93 13.03 0.58
C ASN A 97 -2.97 11.90 0.68
N LEU A 98 -2.83 10.84 -0.12
CA LEU A 98 -3.71 9.66 -0.10
C LEU A 98 -3.22 8.59 0.85
N ILE A 99 -1.94 8.60 1.20
CA ILE A 99 -1.36 7.80 2.28
C ILE A 99 -0.37 8.68 3.05
N SER A 100 -0.02 8.26 4.25
CA SER A 100 1.11 8.76 5.03
C SER A 100 2.04 7.62 5.38
N VAL A 101 3.27 7.93 5.77
CA VAL A 101 4.29 6.94 6.16
C VAL A 101 4.77 7.21 7.58
N VAL A 102 4.91 6.14 8.37
CA VAL A 102 5.59 6.15 9.66
C VAL A 102 6.65 5.07 9.65
N TYR A 103 7.85 5.40 10.12
CA TYR A 103 8.95 4.45 10.21
C TYR A 103 9.06 3.90 11.63
N HIS A 104 9.11 2.57 11.75
CA HIS A 104 9.48 1.87 12.99
C HIS A 104 10.65 0.95 12.66
N ASP A 105 11.76 1.09 13.37
CA ASP A 105 12.97 0.29 13.14
C ASP A 105 13.40 0.25 11.66
N GLN A 106 13.38 1.41 11.01
CA GLN A 106 13.69 1.61 9.58
C GLN A 106 12.71 0.93 8.59
N ILE A 107 11.63 0.32 9.08
CA ILE A 107 10.58 -0.28 8.25
C ILE A 107 9.49 0.76 8.02
N ALA A 108 9.14 0.98 6.76
CA ALA A 108 8.05 1.88 6.38
C ALA A 108 6.68 1.23 6.62
N TYR A 109 5.79 1.93 7.32
CA TYR A 109 4.40 1.55 7.49
C TYR A 109 3.50 2.64 6.93
N TYR A 110 2.69 2.28 5.94
CA TYR A 110 1.78 3.21 5.28
C TYR A 110 0.40 3.22 5.95
N TYR A 111 -0.19 4.39 6.05
CA TYR A 111 -1.51 4.61 6.64
C TYR A 111 -2.38 5.39 5.67
N ALA A 112 -3.65 5.03 5.55
CA ALA A 112 -4.63 5.83 4.84
C ALA A 112 -4.82 7.19 5.53
N THR A 113 -5.15 8.20 4.74
CA THR A 113 -5.55 9.53 5.20
C THR A 113 -7.06 9.70 4.99
N PRO A 114 -7.68 10.79 5.47
CA PRO A 114 -9.09 11.06 5.15
C PRO A 114 -9.40 11.11 3.65
N GLU A 115 -8.43 11.52 2.82
CA GLU A 115 -8.58 11.63 1.36
C GLU A 115 -8.66 10.26 0.66
N SER A 116 -8.16 9.20 1.29
CA SER A 116 -8.13 7.84 0.73
C SER A 116 -9.53 7.34 0.36
N GLU A 117 -10.53 7.60 1.21
CA GLU A 117 -11.89 7.08 1.01
C GLU A 117 -12.55 7.72 -0.23
N ALA A 118 -12.36 9.03 -0.42
CA ALA A 118 -12.88 9.74 -1.58
C ALA A 118 -12.23 9.24 -2.88
N PHE A 119 -10.91 8.97 -2.85
CA PHE A 119 -10.21 8.36 -3.98
C PHE A 119 -10.73 6.96 -4.32
N ILE A 120 -10.98 6.11 -3.32
CA ILE A 120 -11.52 4.75 -3.54
C ILE A 120 -12.97 4.78 -4.04
N ALA A 121 -13.78 5.74 -3.57
CA ALA A 121 -15.15 5.92 -4.01
C ALA A 121 -15.27 6.56 -5.42
N SER A 122 -14.19 7.13 -5.94
CA SER A 122 -14.19 7.76 -7.27
C SER A 122 -14.49 6.77 -8.39
N LYS A 123 -15.32 7.20 -9.35
CA LYS A 123 -15.57 6.45 -10.61
C LYS A 123 -14.31 6.32 -11.47
N ASN A 124 -13.37 7.26 -11.33
CA ASN A 124 -12.09 7.24 -12.05
C ASN A 124 -10.95 7.62 -11.08
N PRO A 125 -10.37 6.62 -10.38
CA PRO A 125 -9.33 6.86 -9.38
C PRO A 125 -8.08 7.51 -9.97
N LEU A 126 -7.61 7.08 -11.15
CA LEU A 126 -6.42 7.66 -11.76
C LEU A 126 -6.63 9.15 -12.06
N ARG A 127 -7.80 9.51 -12.58
CA ARG A 127 -8.18 10.90 -12.81
C ARG A 127 -8.25 11.73 -11.54
N TYR A 128 -8.76 11.12 -10.47
CA TYR A 128 -8.80 11.74 -9.16
C TYR A 128 -7.39 12.04 -8.66
N LEU A 129 -6.49 11.06 -8.76
CA LEU A 129 -5.08 11.21 -8.42
C LEU A 129 -4.40 12.31 -9.23
N GLU A 130 -4.59 12.38 -10.54
CA GLU A 130 -4.07 13.45 -11.39
C GLU A 130 -4.49 14.85 -10.90
N THR A 131 -5.76 14.98 -10.49
CA THR A 131 -6.32 16.21 -9.98
C THR A 131 -5.65 16.62 -8.66
N LEU A 132 -5.49 15.68 -7.73
CA LEU A 132 -4.77 15.92 -6.47
C LEU A 132 -3.30 16.29 -6.68
N LEU A 133 -2.66 15.70 -7.69
CA LEU A 133 -1.27 15.98 -8.03
C LEU A 133 -1.09 17.31 -8.78
N GLY A 134 -2.17 18.01 -9.12
CA GLY A 134 -2.12 19.24 -9.92
C GLY A 134 -1.61 19.02 -11.33
N VAL A 135 -1.72 17.80 -11.87
CA VAL A 135 -1.36 17.49 -13.26
C VAL A 135 -2.44 18.15 -14.13
N ALA A 136 -2.14 19.37 -14.57
CA ALA A 136 -3.04 20.19 -15.35
C ALA A 136 -3.59 19.39 -16.53
N VAL A 137 -4.90 19.20 -16.50
CA VAL A 137 -5.61 18.61 -17.61
C VAL A 137 -5.76 19.72 -18.61
N LYS A 138 -5.00 19.66 -19.70
CA LYS A 138 -5.39 20.37 -20.91
C LYS A 138 -6.70 19.75 -21.42
N ALA A 139 -7.81 20.11 -20.78
CA ALA A 139 -9.12 19.89 -21.35
C ALA A 139 -9.20 20.79 -22.57
N ALA A 140 -9.60 20.20 -23.70
CA ALA A 140 -9.84 20.84 -24.98
C ALA A 140 -10.50 22.22 -24.82
N THR A 141 -9.72 23.27 -25.03
CA THR A 141 -10.18 24.63 -25.31
C THR A 141 -9.91 24.99 -26.77
N GLU A 142 -9.96 23.98 -27.65
CA GLU A 142 -10.01 24.16 -29.11
C GLU A 142 -11.41 23.72 -29.59
N GLY A 143 -12.42 24.54 -29.30
CA GLY A 143 -13.80 24.21 -29.71
C GLY A 143 -14.77 25.36 -29.84
N THR A 144 -14.45 26.59 -29.42
CA THR A 144 -15.45 27.67 -29.36
C THR A 144 -15.08 28.95 -30.12
N ILE A 145 -13.99 28.99 -30.91
CA ILE A 145 -13.64 30.22 -31.67
C ILE A 145 -13.60 30.02 -33.19
N LYS A 146 -14.32 29.03 -33.75
CA LYS A 146 -14.35 28.79 -35.21
C LYS A 146 -15.74 28.86 -35.87
N SER A 147 -16.70 29.61 -35.31
CA SER A 147 -17.98 29.86 -36.00
C SER A 147 -18.52 31.31 -35.93
N MET A 148 -17.66 32.32 -35.85
CA MET A 148 -18.10 33.73 -35.95
C MET A 148 -17.26 34.59 -36.90
N PHE A 149 -16.86 34.04 -38.05
CA PHE A 149 -16.46 34.83 -39.21
C PHE A 149 -16.95 34.16 -40.49
#